data_AF-A0A9P9SN53-F1
#
_entry.id   AF-A0A9P9SN53-F1
#
_cell.length_a   1.000
_cell.length_b   1.000
_cell.length_c   1.000
_cell.angle_alpha   90.00
_cell.angle_beta   90.00
_cell.angle_gamma   90.00
#
_symmetry.space_group_name_H-M   'P 1'
#
loop_
_entity.id
_entity.type
_entity.pdbx_description
1 polymer ?
#
loop_
_entity_poly.entity_id
_entity_poly.type
_entity_poly.pdbx_seq_one_letter_code
_entity_poly.pdbx_strand_id
1 'polypeptide(L)'
;MSLSPPTSNRRLHVYESELDIQKLNDNKYNFHLAKSVVTEKGSGGTSNVIWQSLKTPPNADIKWVTEYALNWTAKLPDSGADVTIGGHWKPCKLGEVFDINENGMKVGRNKYQYPGEPPKNIRIVVGQKITTDNGEPKWQPIFVDPTELYIDGSATYQPQEQVKMWYETGLRTGQVYARAFETDNVIDYTKPASSTNKYEWWTTYTTSNGAWTNSTQSPEPYLLRVPGQVPAKDALTHDSDTNPNPEFRWVLLSQVVPQGQRDGAASFIQLELRVNWPQAIVKFAVNIGPVGMELKVTFGPDTIHSIGTLNKPDLDTDILKAVEKAVKAGKLPEGTTAEIEPYGIESPP
;
A
#
# COMPACT_ATOMS: atom_id res chain seq x y z
N MET A 1 28.03 -17.15 -19.12
CA MET A 1 27.09 -16.27 -19.84
C MET A 1 26.22 -15.58 -18.80
N SER A 2 26.44 -14.29 -18.54
CA SER A 2 25.60 -13.52 -17.63
C SER A 2 24.53 -12.82 -18.47
N LEU A 3 23.32 -13.34 -18.44
CA LEU A 3 22.16 -12.66 -19.01
C LEU A 3 21.91 -11.41 -18.16
N SER A 4 22.07 -10.22 -18.74
CA SER A 4 21.53 -9.02 -18.12
C SER A 4 20.05 -9.29 -17.81
N PRO A 5 19.58 -9.07 -16.57
CA PRO A 5 18.17 -9.24 -16.28
C PRO A 5 17.36 -8.37 -17.26
N PRO A 6 16.28 -8.89 -17.85
CA PRO A 6 15.47 -8.12 -18.79
C PRO A 6 14.99 -6.85 -18.08
N THR A 7 15.22 -5.72 -18.74
CA THR A 7 14.72 -4.42 -18.31
C THR A 7 13.22 -4.54 -18.11
N SER A 8 12.78 -4.57 -16.86
CA SER A 8 11.40 -4.87 -16.51
C SER A 8 10.77 -3.61 -15.94
N ASN A 9 9.70 -3.17 -16.59
CA ASN A 9 8.86 -2.09 -16.09
C ASN A 9 8.19 -2.56 -14.81
N ARG A 10 8.33 -1.77 -13.76
CA ARG A 10 7.66 -1.95 -12.48
C ARG A 10 6.59 -0.89 -12.33
N ARG A 11 5.51 -1.28 -11.69
CA ARG A 11 4.37 -0.40 -11.45
C ARG A 11 3.83 -0.58 -10.05
N LEU A 12 3.64 0.54 -9.38
CA LEU A 12 2.89 0.62 -8.14
C LEU A 12 1.67 1.46 -8.41
N HIS A 13 0.52 0.91 -8.09
CA HIS A 13 -0.70 1.68 -8.04
C HIS A 13 -1.07 1.95 -6.59
N VAL A 14 -1.26 3.22 -6.26
CA VAL A 14 -1.72 3.65 -4.94
C VAL A 14 -3.18 4.03 -5.08
N TYR A 15 -4.03 3.44 -4.27
CA TYR A 15 -5.47 3.65 -4.28
C TYR A 15 -5.94 3.91 -2.87
N GLU A 16 -6.66 5.00 -2.66
CA GLU A 16 -7.22 5.32 -1.35
C GLU A 16 -8.72 5.56 -1.45
N SER A 17 -9.46 5.19 -0.39
CA SER A 17 -10.89 5.49 -0.32
C SER A 17 -11.09 7.01 -0.20
N GLU A 18 -12.23 7.54 -0.66
CA GLU A 18 -12.56 8.96 -0.49
C GLU A 18 -12.46 9.43 0.97
N LEU A 19 -12.85 8.58 1.92
CA LEU A 19 -12.75 8.86 3.35
C LEU A 19 -11.29 8.96 3.81
N ASP A 20 -10.43 8.03 3.37
CA ASP A 20 -9.01 8.03 3.71
C ASP A 20 -8.29 9.21 3.07
N ILE A 21 -8.57 9.51 1.81
CA ILE A 21 -8.03 10.69 1.10
C ILE A 21 -8.39 11.98 1.82
N GLN A 22 -9.65 12.12 2.24
CA GLN A 22 -10.09 13.31 2.96
C GLN A 22 -9.26 13.48 4.24
N LYS A 23 -9.15 12.42 5.05
CA LYS A 23 -8.35 12.46 6.29
C LYS A 23 -6.87 12.74 6.03
N LEU A 24 -6.27 12.11 5.02
CA LEU A 24 -4.88 12.33 4.64
C LEU A 24 -4.65 13.79 4.21
N ASN A 25 -5.56 14.34 3.39
CA ASN A 25 -5.49 15.73 2.92
C ASN A 25 -5.72 16.75 4.04
N ASP A 26 -6.71 16.53 4.91
CA ASP A 26 -7.01 17.40 6.05
C ASP A 26 -5.80 17.53 6.99
N ASN A 27 -5.02 16.44 7.10
CA ASN A 27 -3.79 16.40 7.88
C ASN A 27 -2.52 16.69 7.06
N LYS A 28 -2.65 17.09 5.79
CA LYS A 28 -1.56 17.50 4.89
C LYS A 28 -0.50 16.41 4.65
N TYR A 29 -0.91 15.15 4.71
CA TYR A 29 -0.06 14.03 4.34
C TYR A 29 0.19 14.02 2.84
N ASN A 30 1.35 13.49 2.47
CA ASN A 30 1.76 13.18 1.10
C ASN A 30 2.28 11.74 1.09
N PHE A 31 2.13 11.08 -0.05
CA PHE A 31 2.64 9.73 -0.26
C PHE A 31 4.13 9.80 -0.62
N HIS A 32 4.95 9.03 0.06
CA HIS A 32 6.40 8.97 -0.16
C HIS A 32 6.86 7.57 -0.51
N LEU A 33 7.90 7.50 -1.33
CA LEU A 33 8.58 6.27 -1.67
C LEU A 33 10.08 6.41 -1.54
N ALA A 34 10.73 5.35 -1.07
CA ALA A 34 12.18 5.22 -1.08
C ALA A 34 12.61 3.80 -1.46
N LYS A 35 13.83 3.69 -1.98
CA LYS A 35 14.48 2.42 -2.30
C LYS A 35 15.69 2.19 -1.41
N SER A 36 15.94 0.94 -1.09
CA SER A 36 17.16 0.55 -0.38
C SER A 36 18.30 0.26 -1.35
N VAL A 37 19.51 0.63 -0.93
CA VAL A 37 20.76 0.27 -1.60
C VAL A 37 21.65 -0.45 -0.59
N VAL A 38 22.10 -1.65 -0.93
CA VAL A 38 23.10 -2.39 -0.16
C VAL A 38 24.49 -1.85 -0.53
N THR A 39 25.31 -1.63 0.48
CA THR A 39 26.71 -1.24 0.34
C THR A 39 27.59 -2.24 1.08
N GLU A 40 28.90 -2.26 0.81
CA GLU A 40 29.84 -3.14 1.51
C GLU A 40 29.82 -2.99 3.05
N LYS A 41 29.39 -1.83 3.54
CA LYS A 41 29.36 -1.51 4.98
C LYS A 41 28.07 -1.92 5.70
N GLY A 42 27.03 -2.37 4.98
CA GLY A 42 25.73 -2.67 5.58
C GLY A 42 24.94 -3.70 4.79
N SER A 43 24.76 -4.88 5.38
CA SER A 43 24.07 -6.03 4.77
C SER A 43 22.54 -5.85 4.64
N GLY A 44 21.94 -4.94 5.41
CA GLY A 44 20.48 -4.74 5.45
C GLY A 44 19.92 -3.80 4.38
N GLY A 45 20.77 -3.17 3.57
CA GLY A 45 20.37 -2.09 2.68
C GLY A 45 20.05 -0.79 3.45
N THR A 46 20.22 0.35 2.79
CA THR A 46 19.92 1.66 3.38
C THR A 46 19.06 2.46 2.41
N SER A 47 17.97 3.02 2.92
CA SER A 47 17.10 3.95 2.20
C SER A 47 17.25 5.31 2.87
N ASN A 48 17.82 6.28 2.18
CA ASN A 48 18.05 7.62 2.75
C ASN A 48 17.68 8.76 1.81
N VAL A 49 17.12 8.49 0.63
CA VAL A 49 16.56 9.50 -0.27
C VAL A 49 15.14 9.10 -0.65
N ILE A 50 14.22 10.06 -0.56
CA ILE A 50 12.85 9.89 -1.04
C ILE A 50 12.87 10.07 -2.56
N TRP A 51 12.61 9.00 -3.32
CA TRP A 51 12.72 9.06 -4.78
C TRP A 51 11.49 9.71 -5.45
N GLN A 52 10.35 9.74 -4.77
CA GLN A 52 9.03 10.15 -5.25
C GLN A 52 8.23 10.58 -4.04
N SER A 53 7.61 11.74 -4.17
CA SER A 53 6.71 12.33 -3.20
C SER A 53 5.54 12.90 -3.97
N LEU A 54 4.34 12.39 -3.70
CA LEU A 54 3.13 12.74 -4.41
C LEU A 54 2.13 13.31 -3.43
N LYS A 55 1.49 14.41 -3.83
CA LYS A 55 0.30 14.88 -3.11
C LYS A 55 -0.75 13.80 -3.19
N THR A 56 -1.28 13.37 -2.04
CA THR A 56 -2.20 12.25 -1.85
C THR A 56 -3.29 12.21 -2.92
N PRO A 57 -3.12 11.43 -3.99
CA PRO A 57 -4.12 11.33 -5.03
C PRO A 57 -5.05 10.16 -4.72
N PRO A 58 -6.31 10.20 -5.17
CA PRO A 58 -7.19 9.02 -5.08
C PRO A 58 -6.59 7.80 -5.76
N ASN A 59 -5.91 8.04 -6.88
CA ASN A 59 -5.25 7.04 -7.69
C ASN A 59 -3.88 7.60 -8.09
N ALA A 60 -2.79 6.99 -7.64
CA ALA A 60 -1.43 7.28 -8.09
C ALA A 60 -0.90 6.11 -8.92
N ASP A 61 -0.25 6.43 -10.03
CA ASP A 61 0.25 5.45 -10.99
C ASP A 61 1.76 5.65 -11.16
N ILE A 62 2.55 4.86 -10.45
CA ILE A 62 3.99 5.09 -10.33
C ILE A 62 4.73 4.03 -11.11
N LYS A 63 5.54 4.46 -12.09
CA LYS A 63 6.25 3.58 -13.02
C LYS A 63 7.74 3.87 -13.01
N TRP A 64 8.53 2.81 -12.97
CA TRP A 64 9.98 2.90 -13.14
C TRP A 64 10.53 1.70 -13.89
N VAL A 65 11.73 1.86 -14.41
CA VAL A 65 12.46 0.83 -15.14
C VAL A 65 13.64 0.42 -14.27
N THR A 66 14.01 -0.87 -14.22
CA THR A 66 15.26 -1.32 -13.56
C THR A 66 16.50 -1.01 -14.38
N GLU A 67 16.70 0.28 -14.60
CA GLU A 67 17.93 0.88 -15.06
C GLU A 67 18.42 1.83 -13.97
N TYR A 68 19.69 1.70 -13.64
CA TYR A 68 20.35 2.49 -12.62
C TYR A 68 21.45 3.35 -13.23
N ALA A 69 21.75 4.45 -12.56
CA ALA A 69 22.87 5.30 -12.90
C ALA A 69 23.60 5.76 -11.65
N LEU A 70 24.86 6.10 -11.81
CA LEU A 70 25.67 6.68 -10.76
C LEU A 70 25.94 8.16 -11.06
N ASN A 71 26.03 8.95 -10.00
CA ASN A 71 26.52 10.32 -9.99
C ASN A 71 27.25 10.58 -8.67
N TRP A 72 27.66 11.81 -8.41
CA TRP A 72 28.35 12.15 -7.17
C TRP A 72 27.85 13.47 -6.60
N THR A 73 28.08 13.68 -5.30
CA THR A 73 27.87 14.96 -4.62
C THR A 73 29.07 15.27 -3.72
N ALA A 74 29.35 16.56 -3.55
CA ALA A 74 30.47 17.03 -2.72
C ALA A 74 30.14 16.97 -1.22
N LYS A 75 28.87 17.11 -0.85
CA LYS A 75 28.41 17.20 0.55
C LYS A 75 27.26 16.25 0.76
N LEU A 76 27.21 15.63 1.95
CA LEU A 76 26.00 14.94 2.37
C LEU A 76 24.91 16.01 2.58
N PRO A 77 23.76 15.93 1.91
CA PRO A 77 22.66 16.84 2.19
C PRO A 77 22.14 16.62 3.60
N ASP A 78 21.77 17.70 4.28
CA ASP A 78 21.04 17.62 5.54
C ASP A 78 19.69 16.92 5.34
N SER A 79 19.12 16.37 6.41
CA SER A 79 17.77 15.80 6.34
C SER A 79 16.77 16.87 5.88
N GLY A 80 15.97 16.55 4.86
CA GLY A 80 15.03 17.46 4.20
C GLY A 80 15.65 18.32 3.09
N ALA A 81 16.98 18.26 2.87
CA ALA A 81 17.63 18.98 1.78
C ALA A 81 17.66 18.13 0.50
N ASP A 82 17.52 18.80 -0.65
CA ASP A 82 17.62 18.17 -1.97
C ASP A 82 19.04 17.67 -2.24
N VAL A 83 19.14 16.48 -2.85
CA VAL A 83 20.40 15.93 -3.31
C VAL A 83 20.92 16.74 -4.51
N THR A 84 21.93 17.57 -4.26
CA THR A 84 22.64 18.29 -5.33
C THR A 84 23.67 17.38 -5.96
N ILE A 85 23.55 17.12 -7.26
CA ILE A 85 24.52 16.34 -8.05
C ILE A 85 25.63 17.24 -8.61
N GLY A 86 26.86 16.73 -8.63
CA GLY A 86 28.02 17.46 -9.13
C GLY A 86 28.42 17.14 -10.57
N GLY A 87 27.93 16.04 -11.14
CA GLY A 87 28.30 15.59 -12.49
C GLY A 87 27.11 15.15 -13.34
N HIS A 88 27.42 14.42 -14.41
CA HIS A 88 26.43 13.81 -15.29
C HIS A 88 26.14 12.36 -14.88
N TRP A 89 24.86 11.98 -14.91
CA TRP A 89 24.44 10.59 -14.71
C TRP A 89 25.13 9.64 -15.68
N LYS A 90 25.70 8.55 -15.15
CA LYS A 90 26.23 7.45 -15.95
C LYS A 90 25.41 6.19 -15.73
N PRO A 91 24.69 5.70 -16.76
CA PRO A 91 23.97 4.44 -16.67
C PRO A 91 24.90 3.28 -16.36
N CYS A 92 24.42 2.33 -15.57
CA CYS A 92 25.19 1.18 -15.10
C CYS A 92 24.46 -0.13 -15.40
N LYS A 93 25.20 -1.13 -15.87
CA LYS A 93 24.73 -2.53 -15.90
C LYS A 93 25.23 -3.27 -14.66
N LEU A 94 24.57 -4.39 -14.37
CA LEU A 94 24.96 -5.27 -13.28
C LEU A 94 26.41 -5.73 -13.45
N GLY A 95 27.22 -5.53 -12.40
CA GLY A 95 28.63 -5.91 -12.38
C GLY A 95 29.56 -4.97 -13.15
N GLU A 96 29.07 -3.87 -13.73
CA GLU A 96 29.96 -2.86 -14.32
C GLU A 96 30.70 -2.08 -13.24
N VAL A 97 31.97 -1.81 -13.51
CA VAL A 97 32.86 -1.02 -12.66
C VAL A 97 33.11 0.32 -13.34
N PHE A 98 33.02 1.40 -12.56
CA PHE A 98 33.22 2.76 -13.03
C PHE A 98 34.31 3.44 -12.23
N ASP A 99 35.00 4.34 -12.90
CA ASP A 99 35.99 5.21 -12.31
C ASP A 99 35.55 6.65 -12.43
N ILE A 100 36.03 7.48 -11.52
CA ILE A 100 35.62 8.87 -11.45
C ILE A 100 36.79 9.72 -11.93
N ASN A 101 36.56 10.64 -12.85
CA ASN A 101 37.54 11.64 -13.28
C ASN A 101 36.95 13.05 -13.23
N GLU A 102 37.75 14.01 -13.67
CA GLU A 102 37.41 15.45 -13.76
C GLU A 102 36.10 15.77 -14.48
N ASN A 103 35.64 14.91 -15.38
CA ASN A 103 34.41 15.11 -16.16
C ASN A 103 33.22 14.30 -15.60
N GLY A 104 33.35 13.75 -14.38
CA GLY A 104 32.41 12.79 -13.80
C GLY A 104 32.85 11.35 -14.01
N MET A 105 31.91 10.40 -14.11
CA MET A 105 32.26 8.98 -14.15
C MET A 105 32.62 8.53 -15.59
N LYS A 106 33.74 7.83 -15.77
CA LYS A 106 34.15 7.13 -17.00
C LYS A 106 34.67 5.71 -16.64
N VAL A 107 34.84 4.83 -17.62
CA VAL A 107 35.50 3.52 -17.41
C VAL A 107 37.02 3.78 -17.32
N GLY A 108 37.75 3.40 -16.24
CA GLY A 108 39.16 3.82 -16.06
C GLY A 108 39.91 3.49 -14.74
N ARG A 109 40.50 4.50 -14.07
CA ARG A 109 40.98 4.47 -12.66
C ARG A 109 40.50 5.77 -12.01
N ASN A 110 40.05 5.74 -10.75
CA ASN A 110 39.51 6.91 -10.05
C ASN A 110 40.55 8.04 -9.89
N LYS A 111 40.51 9.02 -10.80
CA LYS A 111 41.40 10.20 -10.89
C LYS A 111 40.59 11.49 -10.95
N TYR A 112 39.67 11.67 -10.02
CA TYR A 112 38.85 12.88 -9.92
C TYR A 112 39.71 14.15 -9.74
N GLN A 113 39.53 15.15 -10.62
CA GLN A 113 40.10 16.49 -10.50
C GLN A 113 39.03 17.53 -10.84
N TYR A 114 38.53 18.30 -9.88
CA TYR A 114 37.56 19.37 -10.16
C TYR A 114 38.31 20.67 -10.53
N PRO A 115 37.83 21.48 -11.49
CA PRO A 115 38.41 22.79 -11.75
C PRO A 115 38.17 23.72 -10.55
N GLY A 116 39.23 24.04 -9.79
CA GLY A 116 39.19 24.81 -8.53
C GLY A 116 39.93 24.09 -7.41
N GLU A 117 39.58 24.36 -6.14
CA GLU A 117 39.89 23.42 -5.05
C GLU A 117 38.81 22.31 -5.05
N PRO A 118 39.08 21.11 -5.60
CA PRO A 118 38.12 20.02 -5.51
C PRO A 118 37.75 19.73 -4.06
N PRO A 119 36.50 19.32 -3.78
CA PRO A 119 36.26 18.60 -2.54
C PRO A 119 37.20 17.41 -2.54
N LYS A 120 38.05 17.30 -1.50
CA LYS A 120 39.07 16.24 -1.40
C LYS A 120 38.45 14.84 -1.55
N ASN A 121 37.20 14.72 -1.13
CA ASN A 121 36.41 13.51 -1.19
C ASN A 121 35.01 13.81 -1.75
N ILE A 122 34.39 12.81 -2.35
CA ILE A 122 33.03 12.88 -2.89
C ILE A 122 32.15 11.80 -2.25
N ARG A 123 30.84 11.87 -2.46
CA ARG A 123 29.89 10.82 -2.09
C ARG A 123 29.19 10.34 -3.33
N ILE A 124 28.96 9.03 -3.42
CA ILE A 124 28.28 8.46 -4.58
C ILE A 124 26.78 8.60 -4.40
N VAL A 125 26.12 9.01 -5.48
CA VAL A 125 24.67 9.10 -5.60
C VAL A 125 24.24 7.99 -6.55
N VAL A 126 23.31 7.15 -6.11
CA VAL A 126 22.65 6.16 -6.96
C VAL A 126 21.33 6.75 -7.43
N GLY A 127 21.05 6.60 -8.72
CA GLY A 127 19.81 7.05 -9.35
C GLY A 127 19.05 5.91 -10.01
N GLN A 128 17.73 6.04 -10.04
CA GLN A 128 16.81 5.19 -10.79
C GLN A 128 16.26 5.95 -11.99
N LYS A 129 16.12 5.27 -13.12
CA LYS A 129 15.38 5.78 -14.27
C LYS A 129 13.88 5.71 -14.01
N ILE A 130 13.24 6.88 -14.01
CA ILE A 130 11.79 7.04 -13.92
C ILE A 130 11.26 7.57 -15.26
N THR A 131 9.97 7.38 -15.49
CA THR A 131 9.24 8.04 -16.58
C THR A 131 8.48 9.22 -15.99
N THR A 132 8.71 10.43 -16.50
CA THR A 132 7.96 11.62 -16.09
C THR A 132 6.57 11.64 -16.73
N ASP A 133 5.69 12.54 -16.29
CA ASP A 133 4.30 12.62 -16.75
C ASP A 133 4.17 12.85 -18.28
N ASN A 134 5.16 13.49 -18.89
CA ASN A 134 5.25 13.69 -20.34
C ASN A 134 5.88 12.50 -21.09
N GLY A 135 6.19 11.38 -20.42
CA GLY A 135 6.76 10.19 -21.01
C GLY A 135 8.30 10.20 -21.15
N GLU A 136 8.96 11.29 -20.78
CA GLU A 136 10.42 11.41 -20.89
C GLU A 136 11.15 10.62 -19.79
N PRO A 137 12.27 9.94 -20.11
CA PRO A 137 13.08 9.29 -19.09
C PRO A 137 13.88 10.31 -18.29
N LYS A 138 13.84 10.20 -16.96
CA LYS A 138 14.65 11.03 -16.05
C LYS A 138 15.36 10.16 -15.02
N TRP A 139 16.58 10.53 -14.68
CA TRP A 139 17.30 9.96 -13.54
C TRP A 139 16.90 10.69 -12.25
N GLN A 140 16.49 9.93 -11.25
CA GLN A 140 16.08 10.44 -9.95
C GLN A 140 16.96 9.81 -8.86
N PRO A 141 17.58 10.61 -7.97
CA PRO A 141 18.32 10.08 -6.83
C PRO A 141 17.47 9.16 -5.95
N ILE A 142 18.04 8.03 -5.56
CA ILE A 142 17.41 7.04 -4.65
C ILE A 142 18.25 6.77 -3.40
N PHE A 143 19.52 7.17 -3.44
CA PHE A 143 20.46 6.96 -2.35
C PHE A 143 21.65 7.90 -2.50
N VAL A 144 22.18 8.37 -1.36
CA VAL A 144 23.49 9.04 -1.27
C VAL A 144 24.33 8.27 -0.27
N ASP A 145 25.55 7.87 -0.65
CA ASP A 145 26.46 7.22 0.28
C ASP A 145 26.86 8.21 1.39
N PRO A 146 26.58 7.92 2.67
CA PRO A 146 27.04 8.77 3.76
C PRO A 146 28.58 8.79 3.87
N THR A 147 29.24 7.74 3.37
CA THR A 147 30.70 7.62 3.36
C THR A 147 31.32 8.44 2.23
N GLU A 148 32.37 9.16 2.57
CA GLU A 148 33.25 9.81 1.61
C GLU A 148 34.13 8.79 0.87
N LEU A 149 34.09 8.86 -0.46
CA LEU A 149 34.99 8.17 -1.36
C LEU A 149 36.21 9.07 -1.61
N TYR A 150 37.37 8.60 -1.17
CA TYR A 150 38.66 9.23 -1.41
C TYR A 150 39.15 8.98 -2.85
N ILE A 151 40.12 9.78 -3.30
CA ILE A 151 40.87 9.51 -4.53
C ILE A 151 41.47 8.10 -4.45
N ASP A 152 41.45 7.37 -5.56
CA ASP A 152 41.85 5.95 -5.67
C ASP A 152 41.02 4.98 -4.79
N GLY A 153 39.99 5.45 -4.09
CA GLY A 153 39.04 4.62 -3.37
C GLY A 153 38.05 3.92 -4.29
N SER A 154 37.50 2.80 -3.83
CA SER A 154 36.42 2.04 -4.46
C SER A 154 35.24 1.85 -3.52
N ALA A 155 34.05 1.68 -4.09
CA ALA A 155 32.85 1.29 -3.35
C ALA A 155 31.92 0.50 -4.27
N THR A 156 31.20 -0.46 -3.68
CA THR A 156 30.23 -1.30 -4.38
C THR A 156 28.81 -0.98 -3.91
N TYR A 157 27.89 -0.87 -4.87
CA TYR A 157 26.49 -0.54 -4.63
C TYR A 157 25.60 -1.59 -5.29
N GLN A 158 24.63 -2.10 -4.53
CA GLN A 158 23.62 -3.02 -5.03
C GLN A 158 22.22 -2.46 -4.70
N PRO A 159 21.61 -1.71 -5.64
CA PRO A 159 20.23 -1.27 -5.51
C PRO A 159 19.31 -2.48 -5.34
N GLN A 160 18.35 -2.37 -4.42
CA GLN A 160 17.36 -3.41 -4.18
C GLN A 160 16.05 -3.07 -4.90
N GLU A 161 15.27 -4.10 -5.20
CA GLU A 161 13.93 -3.95 -5.76
C GLU A 161 12.82 -3.86 -4.69
N GLN A 162 13.22 -3.73 -3.42
CA GLN A 162 12.30 -3.43 -2.33
C GLN A 162 11.99 -1.94 -2.32
N VAL A 163 10.71 -1.62 -2.37
CA VAL A 163 10.19 -0.26 -2.32
C VAL A 163 9.50 -0.05 -0.98
N LYS A 164 10.00 0.91 -0.22
CA LYS A 164 9.42 1.36 1.05
C LYS A 164 8.48 2.54 0.78
N MET A 165 7.30 2.51 1.37
CA MET A 165 6.27 3.53 1.20
C MET A 165 5.65 3.92 2.53
N TRP A 166 5.29 5.19 2.67
CA TRP A 166 4.63 5.73 3.86
C TRP A 166 3.93 7.05 3.53
N TYR A 167 3.07 7.49 4.44
CA TYR A 167 2.53 8.84 4.43
C TYR A 167 3.32 9.74 5.38
N GLU A 168 3.63 10.96 4.93
CA GLU A 168 4.25 11.99 5.79
C GLU A 168 3.89 13.39 5.30
N THR A 169 3.89 14.37 6.20
CA THR A 169 3.66 15.77 5.85
C THR A 169 4.81 16.40 5.05
N GLY A 170 4.44 17.30 4.14
CA GLY A 170 5.35 17.99 3.21
C GLY A 170 5.73 17.15 2.00
N LEU A 171 6.08 17.81 0.89
CA LEU A 171 6.62 17.16 -0.32
C LEU A 171 8.14 17.13 -0.25
N ARG A 172 8.73 15.95 -0.49
CA ARG A 172 10.16 15.71 -0.22
C ARG A 172 10.90 14.93 -1.31
N THR A 173 10.42 14.96 -2.55
CA THR A 173 11.06 14.25 -3.68
C THR A 173 12.51 14.71 -3.84
N GLY A 174 13.45 13.76 -3.87
CA GLY A 174 14.88 14.03 -4.01
C GLY A 174 15.57 14.49 -2.73
N GLN A 175 14.87 14.52 -1.59
CA GLN A 175 15.44 14.93 -0.32
C GLN A 175 15.98 13.76 0.48
N VAL A 176 17.06 14.01 1.23
CA VAL A 176 17.56 13.06 2.21
C VAL A 176 16.58 12.99 3.37
N TYR A 177 16.29 11.79 3.89
CA TYR A 177 15.44 11.64 5.06
C TYR A 177 16.14 10.84 6.14
N ALA A 178 16.08 11.32 7.38
CA ALA A 178 16.74 10.66 8.51
C ALA A 178 16.01 9.38 8.97
N ARG A 179 14.68 9.34 8.82
CA ARG A 179 13.82 8.19 9.16
C ARG A 179 12.45 8.32 8.52
N ALA A 180 11.78 7.20 8.27
CA ALA A 180 10.33 7.22 8.07
C ALA A 180 9.67 7.50 9.44
N PHE A 181 8.71 8.41 9.47
CA PHE A 181 8.08 8.86 10.72
C PHE A 181 6.85 8.01 11.11
N GLU A 182 6.29 7.24 10.18
CA GLU A 182 5.07 6.43 10.36
C GLU A 182 5.26 4.97 9.99
N THR A 183 4.20 4.16 10.16
CA THR A 183 4.10 2.77 9.71
C THR A 183 4.41 2.70 8.22
N ASP A 184 5.57 2.13 7.90
CA ASP A 184 5.96 1.89 6.53
C ASP A 184 5.42 0.57 6.02
N ASN A 185 5.26 0.50 4.71
CA ASN A 185 5.00 -0.73 3.99
C ASN A 185 6.12 -0.98 3.00
N VAL A 186 6.41 -2.26 2.76
CA VAL A 186 7.48 -2.69 1.87
C VAL A 186 6.91 -3.69 0.89
N ILE A 187 7.09 -3.41 -0.40
CA ILE A 187 6.77 -4.36 -1.48
C ILE A 187 8.08 -4.76 -2.17
N ASP A 188 8.27 -6.07 -2.35
CA ASP A 188 9.44 -6.65 -2.99
C ASP A 188 9.18 -6.92 -4.48
N TYR A 189 9.84 -6.16 -5.36
CA TYR A 189 9.77 -6.31 -6.81
C TYR A 189 10.93 -7.14 -7.40
N THR A 190 11.59 -7.98 -6.61
CA THR A 190 12.62 -8.92 -7.10
C THR A 190 12.01 -10.01 -7.98
N LYS A 191 10.74 -10.36 -7.74
CA LYS A 191 9.97 -11.34 -8.51
C LYS A 191 8.64 -10.74 -8.97
N PRO A 192 8.10 -11.17 -10.12
CA PRO A 192 6.76 -10.78 -10.51
C PRO A 192 5.72 -11.36 -9.52
N ALA A 193 4.57 -10.70 -9.42
CA ALA A 193 3.41 -11.23 -8.73
C ALA A 193 3.03 -12.61 -9.29
N SER A 194 2.86 -13.60 -8.42
CA SER A 194 2.59 -14.99 -8.81
C SER A 194 1.29 -15.17 -9.59
N SER A 195 0.28 -14.37 -9.30
CA SER A 195 -1.06 -14.42 -9.92
C SER A 195 -1.11 -13.83 -11.33
N THR A 196 -0.31 -12.79 -11.62
CA THR A 196 -0.36 -12.05 -12.90
C THR A 196 0.90 -12.22 -13.74
N ASN A 197 1.98 -12.75 -13.16
CA ASN A 197 3.32 -12.78 -13.74
C ASN A 197 3.83 -11.39 -14.18
N LYS A 198 3.37 -10.33 -13.51
CA LYS A 198 3.78 -8.93 -13.75
C LYS A 198 4.46 -8.34 -12.52
N TYR A 199 5.34 -7.36 -12.73
CA TYR A 199 5.92 -6.54 -11.66
C TYR A 199 4.99 -5.37 -11.31
N GLU A 200 3.73 -5.68 -11.00
CA GLU A 200 2.65 -4.72 -10.83
C GLU A 200 1.89 -5.04 -9.54
N TRP A 201 1.73 -4.02 -8.69
CA TRP A 201 1.06 -4.15 -7.40
C TRP A 201 0.12 -2.98 -7.16
N TRP A 202 -0.94 -3.27 -6.41
CA TRP A 202 -1.92 -2.32 -5.90
C TRP A 202 -1.75 -2.20 -4.40
N THR A 203 -1.77 -0.98 -3.87
CA THR A 203 -1.66 -0.72 -2.44
C THR A 203 -2.70 0.29 -2.00
N THR A 204 -3.16 0.16 -0.76
CA THR A 204 -4.05 1.10 -0.07
C THR A 204 -3.66 1.22 1.39
N TYR A 205 -3.85 2.40 1.95
CA TYR A 205 -3.66 2.74 3.34
C TYR A 205 -4.98 3.08 4.02
N THR A 206 -5.36 2.29 5.01
CA THR A 206 -6.59 2.52 5.77
C THR A 206 -6.28 3.40 6.99
N THR A 207 -6.81 4.61 7.01
CA THR A 207 -6.53 5.59 8.07
C THR A 207 -7.18 5.24 9.42
N SER A 208 -8.21 4.39 9.44
CA SER A 208 -8.90 4.00 10.68
C SER A 208 -8.06 3.08 11.56
N ASN A 209 -7.19 2.25 10.97
CA ASN A 209 -6.32 1.32 11.67
C ASN A 209 -4.83 1.55 11.40
N GLY A 210 -4.47 2.51 10.54
CA GLY A 210 -3.09 2.84 10.21
C GLY A 210 -2.35 1.70 9.49
N ALA A 211 -3.07 0.90 8.70
CA ALA A 211 -2.53 -0.31 8.07
C ALA A 211 -2.49 -0.20 6.54
N TRP A 212 -1.45 -0.81 5.96
CA TRP A 212 -1.31 -0.98 4.52
C TRP A 212 -1.84 -2.33 4.08
N THR A 213 -2.52 -2.36 2.93
CA THR A 213 -2.93 -3.59 2.25
C THR A 213 -2.35 -3.62 0.84
N ASN A 214 -1.72 -4.74 0.46
CA ASN A 214 -1.15 -4.94 -0.87
C ASN A 214 -1.91 -6.03 -1.62
N SER A 215 -2.14 -5.81 -2.91
CA SER A 215 -2.80 -6.75 -3.81
C SER A 215 -2.09 -6.82 -5.16
N THR A 216 -2.33 -7.92 -5.87
CA THR A 216 -1.85 -8.16 -7.24
C THR A 216 -2.94 -7.93 -8.29
N GLN A 217 -4.11 -7.46 -7.83
CA GLN A 217 -5.27 -7.15 -8.64
C GLN A 217 -5.78 -5.75 -8.27
N SER A 218 -6.43 -5.10 -9.23
CA SER A 218 -7.11 -3.83 -8.99
C SER A 218 -8.14 -3.99 -7.87
N PRO A 219 -8.24 -3.04 -6.93
CA PRO A 219 -9.36 -3.01 -6.02
C PRO A 219 -10.65 -2.89 -6.84
N GLU A 220 -11.68 -3.61 -6.40
CA GLU A 220 -13.00 -3.52 -7.01
C GLU A 220 -13.57 -2.10 -6.85
N PRO A 221 -14.26 -1.53 -7.87
CA PRO A 221 -14.73 -0.15 -7.85
C PRO A 221 -15.61 0.23 -6.67
N TYR A 222 -16.29 -0.74 -6.03
CA TYR A 222 -17.15 -0.47 -4.88
C TYR A 222 -16.37 -0.24 -3.57
N LEU A 223 -15.10 -0.67 -3.47
CA LEU A 223 -14.24 -0.37 -2.33
C LEU A 223 -13.83 1.13 -2.29
N LEU A 224 -14.11 1.87 -3.36
CA LEU A 224 -13.74 3.26 -3.53
C LEU A 224 -14.84 4.24 -3.08
N ARG A 225 -16.03 3.76 -2.70
CA ARG A 225 -17.17 4.63 -2.37
C ARG A 225 -17.18 5.01 -0.88
N VAL A 226 -17.53 6.26 -0.59
CA VAL A 226 -17.84 6.72 0.78
C VAL A 226 -19.01 5.90 1.32
N PRO A 227 -18.92 5.33 2.54
CA PRO A 227 -20.06 4.77 3.24
C PRO A 227 -21.18 5.81 3.31
N GLY A 228 -22.31 5.55 2.64
CA GLY A 228 -23.48 6.45 2.59
C GLY A 228 -23.74 7.16 1.26
N GLN A 229 -22.88 7.01 0.25
CA GLN A 229 -23.15 7.51 -1.12
C GLN A 229 -23.74 6.47 -2.09
N VAL A 230 -24.15 5.30 -1.59
CA VAL A 230 -25.08 4.48 -2.39
C VAL A 230 -26.41 5.23 -2.39
N PRO A 231 -26.93 5.70 -3.55
CA PRO A 231 -28.28 6.23 -3.58
C PRO A 231 -29.19 5.15 -3.00
N ALA A 232 -29.91 5.48 -1.94
CA ALA A 232 -30.88 4.54 -1.32
C ALA A 232 -31.90 3.99 -2.32
N LYS A 233 -31.96 4.56 -3.54
CA LYS A 233 -32.81 4.15 -4.64
C LYS A 233 -32.25 3.06 -5.56
N ASP A 234 -30.93 2.91 -5.68
CA ASP A 234 -30.35 1.98 -6.68
C ASP A 234 -29.89 0.65 -6.07
N ALA A 235 -29.96 0.51 -4.74
CA ALA A 235 -29.78 -0.78 -4.07
C ALA A 235 -31.07 -1.63 -4.01
N LEU A 236 -32.19 -1.13 -4.54
CA LEU A 236 -33.52 -1.75 -4.43
C LEU A 236 -34.35 -1.62 -5.71
N THR A 237 -33.79 -1.99 -6.86
CA THR A 237 -34.57 -2.60 -7.94
C THR A 237 -33.66 -3.56 -8.70
N HIS A 238 -33.53 -4.79 -8.20
CA HIS A 238 -33.26 -5.90 -9.10
C HIS A 238 -34.37 -6.92 -8.97
N ASP A 239 -34.82 -7.34 -10.15
CA ASP A 239 -35.96 -8.20 -10.43
C ASP A 239 -36.17 -9.27 -9.38
N SER A 240 -37.36 -9.21 -8.77
CA SER A 240 -38.08 -10.42 -8.42
C SER A 240 -38.37 -11.18 -9.73
N ASP A 241 -37.43 -12.02 -10.15
CA ASP A 241 -37.71 -13.36 -10.69
C ASP A 241 -36.46 -13.94 -11.35
N THR A 242 -36.17 -15.20 -10.98
CA THR A 242 -35.35 -16.19 -11.72
C THR A 242 -33.89 -16.49 -11.35
N ASN A 243 -33.35 -16.11 -10.17
CA ASN A 243 -32.11 -16.76 -9.72
C ASN A 243 -32.15 -17.23 -8.26
N PRO A 244 -32.25 -18.54 -7.99
CA PRO A 244 -32.15 -19.06 -6.64
C PRO A 244 -30.69 -19.08 -6.19
N ASN A 245 -30.43 -18.41 -5.07
CA ASN A 245 -29.25 -18.51 -4.21
C ASN A 245 -27.93 -17.90 -4.71
N PRO A 246 -27.59 -16.73 -4.14
CA PRO A 246 -26.42 -16.66 -3.26
C PRO A 246 -26.87 -16.54 -1.80
N GLU A 247 -26.24 -17.30 -0.90
CA GLU A 247 -26.47 -17.21 0.54
C GLU A 247 -26.26 -15.76 1.02
N PHE A 248 -27.34 -15.05 1.29
CA PHE A 248 -27.28 -13.71 1.89
C PHE A 248 -27.08 -13.83 3.40
N ARG A 249 -26.17 -13.03 3.97
CA ARG A 249 -25.99 -12.91 5.42
C ARG A 249 -26.34 -11.49 5.86
N TRP A 250 -26.94 -11.37 7.04
CA TRP A 250 -27.44 -10.08 7.56
C TRP A 250 -26.79 -9.77 8.90
N VAL A 251 -26.57 -8.50 9.20
CA VAL A 251 -26.10 -7.99 10.49
C VAL A 251 -27.07 -6.91 10.96
N LEU A 252 -27.90 -7.15 11.98
CA LEU A 252 -28.80 -6.12 12.49
C LEU A 252 -28.12 -5.24 13.55
N LEU A 253 -28.28 -3.92 13.40
CA LEU A 253 -27.87 -2.92 14.39
C LEU A 253 -29.11 -2.18 14.90
N SER A 254 -29.19 -1.98 16.22
CA SER A 254 -30.33 -1.32 16.87
C SER A 254 -30.42 0.18 16.55
N GLN A 255 -31.64 0.69 16.42
CA GLN A 255 -31.91 2.08 16.02
C GLN A 255 -31.55 3.12 17.10
N VAL A 256 -31.30 2.69 18.34
CA VAL A 256 -30.80 3.53 19.44
C VAL A 256 -29.32 3.91 19.28
N VAL A 257 -28.60 3.31 18.33
CA VAL A 257 -27.23 3.69 17.96
C VAL A 257 -27.29 4.87 16.96
N PRO A 258 -26.63 6.01 17.22
CA PRO A 258 -26.54 7.13 16.26
C PRO A 258 -26.12 6.67 14.85
N GLN A 259 -26.68 7.29 13.81
CA GLN A 259 -26.44 6.95 12.39
C GLN A 259 -24.95 6.79 12.07
N GLY A 260 -24.11 7.77 12.41
CA GLY A 260 -22.68 7.72 12.13
C GLY A 260 -21.94 6.58 12.84
N GLN A 261 -22.40 6.15 14.01
CA GLN A 261 -21.86 4.97 14.71
C GLN A 261 -22.31 3.66 14.06
N ARG A 262 -23.55 3.62 13.53
CA ARG A 262 -24.04 2.48 12.75
C ARG A 262 -23.26 2.33 11.46
N ASP A 263 -23.00 3.44 10.77
CA ASP A 263 -22.26 3.44 9.49
C ASP A 263 -20.78 3.05 9.71
N GLY A 264 -20.17 3.51 10.82
CA GLY A 264 -18.82 3.14 11.22
C GLY A 264 -18.68 1.65 11.58
N ALA A 265 -19.57 1.16 12.46
CA ALA A 265 -19.65 -0.26 12.82
C ALA A 265 -19.92 -1.14 11.60
N ALA A 266 -20.78 -0.69 10.70
CA ALA A 266 -21.10 -1.41 9.47
C ALA A 266 -19.87 -1.55 8.56
N SER A 267 -19.17 -0.44 8.34
CA SER A 267 -17.95 -0.41 7.53
C SER A 267 -16.86 -1.30 8.14
N PHE A 268 -16.70 -1.26 9.46
CA PHE A 268 -15.74 -2.09 10.19
C PHE A 268 -16.06 -3.59 10.10
N ILE A 269 -17.31 -3.98 10.37
CA ILE A 269 -17.76 -5.39 10.29
C ILE A 269 -17.61 -5.91 8.86
N GLN A 270 -17.93 -5.09 7.86
CA GLN A 270 -17.78 -5.46 6.46
C GLN A 270 -16.31 -5.63 6.05
N LEU A 271 -15.40 -4.81 6.59
CA LEU A 271 -13.96 -4.93 6.37
C LEU A 271 -13.41 -6.22 7.00
N GLU A 272 -13.68 -6.45 8.28
CA GLU A 272 -13.20 -7.62 9.03
C GLU A 272 -13.76 -8.96 8.51
N LEU A 273 -15.06 -8.97 8.17
CA LEU A 273 -15.66 -10.15 7.57
C LEU A 273 -15.13 -10.42 6.16
N ARG A 274 -14.69 -9.41 5.40
CA ARG A 274 -14.10 -9.60 4.06
C ARG A 274 -12.67 -10.08 4.08
N VAL A 275 -11.87 -9.67 5.07
CA VAL A 275 -10.49 -10.16 5.25
C VAL A 275 -10.49 -11.66 5.50
N ASN A 276 -11.42 -12.16 6.31
CA ASN A 276 -11.48 -13.56 6.70
C ASN A 276 -12.46 -14.41 5.86
N TRP A 277 -13.50 -13.79 5.28
CA TRP A 277 -14.55 -14.45 4.50
C TRP A 277 -15.02 -13.57 3.31
N PRO A 278 -14.25 -13.50 2.22
CA PRO A 278 -14.49 -12.57 1.11
C PRO A 278 -15.84 -12.76 0.39
N GLN A 279 -16.48 -13.92 0.55
CA GLN A 279 -17.80 -14.25 -0.02
C GLN A 279 -18.97 -13.80 0.87
N ALA A 280 -18.71 -13.29 2.08
CA ALA A 280 -19.77 -12.89 3.00
C ALA A 280 -20.44 -11.58 2.53
N ILE A 281 -21.71 -11.68 2.14
CA ILE A 281 -22.55 -10.51 1.92
C ILE A 281 -23.08 -10.08 3.29
N VAL A 282 -22.79 -8.84 3.70
CA VAL A 282 -23.25 -8.26 4.98
C VAL A 282 -24.35 -7.26 4.69
N LYS A 283 -25.56 -7.52 5.16
CA LYS A 283 -26.70 -6.59 5.01
C LYS A 283 -27.21 -6.08 6.34
N PHE A 284 -27.32 -4.77 6.49
CA PHE A 284 -27.78 -4.17 7.73
C PHE A 284 -29.29 -4.02 7.76
N ALA A 285 -29.94 -4.59 8.77
CA ALA A 285 -31.37 -4.39 9.00
C ALA A 285 -31.59 -3.71 10.36
N VAL A 286 -32.62 -2.88 10.40
CA VAL A 286 -33.01 -2.12 11.59
C VAL A 286 -34.12 -2.87 12.30
N ASN A 287 -33.91 -3.19 13.59
CA ASN A 287 -34.97 -3.76 14.42
C ASN A 287 -35.57 -2.68 15.33
N ILE A 288 -36.90 -2.51 15.26
CA ILE A 288 -37.69 -1.54 16.03
C ILE A 288 -38.21 -2.27 17.27
N GLY A 289 -37.32 -2.54 18.23
CA GLY A 289 -37.65 -3.22 19.48
C GLY A 289 -37.35 -2.36 20.72
N PRO A 290 -38.08 -2.50 21.85
CA PRO A 290 -38.07 -1.48 22.91
C PRO A 290 -36.84 -1.44 23.82
N VAL A 291 -35.89 -2.38 23.79
CA VAL A 291 -34.81 -2.40 24.80
C VAL A 291 -33.50 -3.00 24.26
N GLY A 292 -32.42 -2.21 24.33
CA GLY A 292 -31.02 -2.66 24.15
C GLY A 292 -30.39 -2.42 22.77
N MET A 293 -29.06 -2.18 22.77
CA MET A 293 -28.23 -2.27 21.56
C MET A 293 -27.84 -3.74 21.38
N GLU A 294 -28.45 -4.43 20.43
CA GLU A 294 -28.18 -5.85 20.16
C GLU A 294 -27.58 -6.00 18.76
N LEU A 295 -26.51 -6.79 18.65
CA LEU A 295 -25.92 -7.19 17.37
C LEU A 295 -26.44 -8.59 17.02
N LYS A 296 -27.19 -8.70 15.93
CA LYS A 296 -27.66 -9.99 15.42
C LYS A 296 -26.99 -10.28 14.09
N VAL A 297 -26.57 -11.53 13.87
CA VAL A 297 -26.06 -11.97 12.58
C VAL A 297 -26.89 -13.15 12.10
N THR A 298 -27.37 -13.06 10.86
CA THR A 298 -28.20 -14.08 10.22
C THR A 298 -27.39 -14.89 9.23
N PHE A 299 -27.48 -16.21 9.32
CA PHE A 299 -26.85 -17.18 8.43
C PHE A 299 -27.91 -17.95 7.65
N GLY A 300 -27.93 -17.75 6.32
CA GLY A 300 -28.96 -18.33 5.47
C GLY A 300 -30.34 -17.69 5.66
N PRO A 301 -31.38 -18.23 5.00
CA PRO A 301 -32.71 -17.63 4.99
C PRO A 301 -33.38 -17.54 6.38
N ASP A 302 -33.07 -18.46 7.31
CA ASP A 302 -33.90 -18.63 8.52
C ASP A 302 -33.14 -18.67 9.86
N THR A 303 -31.81 -18.58 9.89
CA THR A 303 -31.06 -18.70 11.17
C THR A 303 -30.55 -17.36 11.67
N ILE A 304 -31.20 -16.80 12.69
CA ILE A 304 -30.77 -15.56 13.36
C ILE A 304 -30.03 -15.91 14.66
N HIS A 305 -28.78 -15.47 14.79
CA HIS A 305 -28.02 -15.57 16.04
C HIS A 305 -27.81 -14.18 16.66
N SER A 306 -28.22 -14.04 17.93
CA SER A 306 -27.78 -12.91 18.76
C SER A 306 -26.35 -13.18 19.23
N ILE A 307 -25.43 -12.26 18.93
CA ILE A 307 -24.01 -12.44 19.23
C ILE A 307 -23.51 -11.52 20.35
N GLY A 308 -24.29 -10.52 20.74
CA GLY A 308 -23.97 -9.70 21.92
C GLY A 308 -24.87 -8.49 22.12
N THR A 309 -24.81 -7.95 23.35
CA THR A 309 -25.29 -6.62 23.71
C THR A 309 -24.12 -5.66 23.67
N LEU A 310 -24.31 -4.51 23.03
CA LEU A 310 -23.25 -3.51 22.81
C LEU A 310 -23.35 -2.39 23.85
N ASN A 311 -22.22 -1.99 24.43
CA ASN A 311 -22.14 -0.80 25.26
C ASN A 311 -21.69 0.42 24.45
N LYS A 312 -22.29 1.58 24.75
CA LYS A 312 -22.10 2.85 24.02
C LYS A 312 -20.65 3.40 24.05
N PRO A 313 -19.85 3.24 25.12
CA PRO A 313 -18.48 3.75 25.15
C PRO A 313 -17.48 2.93 24.33
N ASP A 314 -17.73 1.62 24.16
CA ASP A 314 -16.74 0.65 23.68
C ASP A 314 -17.25 -0.16 22.48
N LEU A 315 -18.09 0.47 21.65
CA LEU A 315 -18.83 -0.18 20.56
C LEU A 315 -17.95 -1.04 19.65
N ASP A 316 -16.80 -0.52 19.21
CA ASP A 316 -15.88 -1.23 18.32
C ASP A 316 -15.25 -2.45 19.00
N THR A 317 -14.91 -2.33 20.28
CA THR A 317 -14.33 -3.42 21.09
C THR A 317 -15.37 -4.50 21.39
N ASP A 318 -16.61 -4.09 21.65
CA ASP A 318 -17.72 -5.02 21.92
C ASP A 318 -18.15 -5.77 20.66
N ILE A 319 -18.13 -5.12 19.49
CA ILE A 319 -18.34 -5.75 18.19
C ILE A 319 -17.27 -6.81 17.94
N LEU A 320 -15.99 -6.48 18.11
CA LEU A 320 -14.87 -7.42 17.96
C LEU A 320 -15.02 -8.63 18.88
N LYS A 321 -15.29 -8.39 20.18
CA LYS A 321 -15.50 -9.46 21.16
C LYS A 321 -16.70 -10.34 20.82
N ALA A 322 -17.79 -9.76 20.32
CA ALA A 322 -18.99 -10.50 19.93
C ALA A 322 -18.74 -11.38 18.71
N VAL A 323 -18.06 -10.86 17.69
CA VAL A 323 -17.67 -11.62 16.48
C VAL A 323 -16.70 -12.73 16.84
N GLU A 324 -15.62 -12.43 17.56
CA GLU A 324 -14.65 -13.44 18.03
C GLU A 324 -15.31 -14.55 18.85
N LYS A 325 -16.23 -14.19 19.76
CA LYS A 325 -16.96 -15.15 20.59
C LYS A 325 -17.85 -16.04 19.73
N ALA A 326 -18.46 -15.51 18.68
CA ALA A 326 -19.26 -16.29 17.74
C ALA A 326 -18.41 -17.27 16.91
N VAL A 327 -17.22 -16.85 16.45
CA VAL A 327 -16.23 -17.72 15.78
C VAL A 327 -15.81 -18.85 16.72
N LYS A 328 -15.33 -18.50 17.93
CA LYS A 328 -14.86 -19.47 18.94
C LYS A 328 -15.94 -20.45 19.38
N ALA A 329 -17.20 -20.05 19.33
CA ALA A 329 -18.35 -20.90 19.67
C ALA A 329 -18.78 -21.83 18.51
N GLY A 330 -18.10 -21.82 17.36
CA GLY A 330 -18.47 -22.60 16.18
C GLY A 330 -19.82 -22.17 15.57
N LYS A 331 -20.31 -20.98 15.93
CA LYS A 331 -21.57 -20.41 15.40
C LYS A 331 -21.37 -19.73 14.05
N LEU A 332 -20.12 -19.66 13.59
CA LEU A 332 -19.71 -19.22 12.27
C LEU A 332 -19.00 -20.42 11.62
N PRO A 333 -19.58 -21.07 10.59
CA PRO A 333 -18.97 -22.25 10.01
C PRO A 333 -17.67 -21.88 9.27
N GLU A 334 -16.60 -22.61 9.55
CA GLU A 334 -15.39 -22.60 8.74
C GLU A 334 -15.67 -23.26 7.38
N GLY A 335 -15.64 -22.48 6.31
CA GLY A 335 -15.19 -22.97 5.00
C GLY A 335 -15.93 -24.13 4.30
N THR A 336 -17.23 -24.35 4.50
CA THR A 336 -17.96 -25.40 3.74
C THR A 336 -19.05 -24.88 2.80
N THR A 337 -18.95 -25.30 1.54
CA THR A 337 -20.05 -25.44 0.57
C THR A 337 -20.91 -26.63 0.99
N ALA A 338 -22.23 -26.46 1.07
CA ALA A 338 -23.16 -27.57 1.28
C ALA A 338 -24.10 -27.70 0.07
N GLU A 339 -24.18 -28.92 -0.49
CA GLU A 339 -25.24 -29.30 -1.43
C GLU A 339 -26.57 -29.43 -0.69
N ILE A 340 -27.66 -29.04 -1.35
CA ILE A 340 -29.03 -29.16 -0.84
C ILE A 340 -29.74 -30.24 -1.64
N GLU A 341 -30.17 -31.32 -0.97
CA GLU A 341 -31.24 -32.21 -1.48
C GLU A 341 -32.63 -31.63 -1.13
N PRO A 342 -33.63 -31.73 -2.01
CA PRO A 342 -34.95 -31.18 -1.76
C PRO A 342 -35.76 -32.11 -0.85
N TYR A 343 -36.07 -31.64 0.36
CA TYR A 343 -37.09 -32.26 1.21
C TYR A 343 -38.48 -31.78 0.74
N GLY A 344 -39.28 -32.72 0.23
CA GLY A 344 -40.68 -32.48 -0.10
C GLY A 344 -41.51 -32.24 1.15
N ILE A 345 -42.40 -31.24 1.09
CA ILE A 345 -43.44 -31.05 2.09
C ILE A 345 -44.75 -31.53 1.49
N GLU A 346 -45.29 -32.62 2.05
CA GLU A 346 -46.66 -33.06 1.85
C GLU A 346 -47.63 -32.00 2.42
N SER A 347 -48.66 -31.66 1.65
CA SER A 347 -49.76 -30.82 2.11
C SER A 347 -50.61 -31.58 3.15
N PRO A 348 -50.99 -30.96 4.28
CA PRO A 348 -51.95 -31.58 5.18
C PRO A 348 -53.40 -31.42 4.66
N PRO A 349 -54.31 -32.34 5.05
CA PRO A 349 -55.68 -32.45 4.54
C PRO A 349 -56.62 -31.31 4.95
#